data_AF-A0A944GIS1-F1
#
_entry.id   AF-A0A944GIS1-F1
#
_cell.length_a   1.000
_cell.length_b   1.000
_cell.length_c   1.000
_cell.angle_alpha   90.00
_cell.angle_beta   90.00
_cell.angle_gamma   90.00
#
_symmetry.space_group_name_H-M   'P 1'
#
loop_
_entity.id
_entity.type
_entity.pdbx_description
1 polymer ?
#
loop_
_entity_poly.entity_id
_entity_poly.type
_entity_poly.pdbx_seq_one_letter_code
_entity_poly.pdbx_strand_id
1 'polypeptide(L)'
;MRIYDILLYTPLGKKKGELKAKIENGKLNGTLSLLGHTEPIEGSVDKKGNCTLKGKIVSLMKSIDFTADGTIDYEGIRLALKGDAGYYEIMGQLRKQGERDK
;
A
#
# COMPACT_ATOMS: atom_id res chain seq x y z
N MET A 1 -0.37 5.43 -14.07
CA MET A 1 -0.76 4.75 -12.82
C MET A 1 0.33 3.74 -12.49
N ARG A 2 0.82 3.71 -11.25
CA ARG A 2 1.85 2.77 -10.79
C ARG A 2 1.17 1.63 -10.04
N ILE A 3 1.66 0.41 -10.23
CA ILE A 3 1.16 -0.78 -9.56
C ILE A 3 2.33 -1.41 -8.82
N TYR A 4 2.16 -1.64 -7.53
CA TYR A 4 3.16 -2.27 -6.68
C TYR A 4 2.64 -3.61 -6.22
N ASP A 5 3.47 -4.65 -6.37
CA ASP A 5 3.27 -5.92 -5.70
C ASP A 5 3.74 -5.77 -4.26
N ILE A 6 2.81 -5.91 -3.31
CA ILE A 6 3.06 -5.61 -1.90
C ILE A 6 2.97 -6.85 -1.01
N LEU A 7 3.67 -6.78 0.11
CA LEU A 7 3.60 -7.69 1.24
C LEU A 7 3.24 -6.89 2.48
N LEU A 8 2.10 -7.21 3.07
CA LEU A 8 1.73 -6.78 4.41
C LEU A 8 2.31 -7.77 5.43
N TYR A 9 3.12 -7.27 6.35
CA TYR A 9 3.69 -8.02 7.46
C TYR A 9 2.73 -7.94 8.65
N THR A 10 2.13 -9.07 8.99
CA THR A 10 1.28 -9.22 10.18
C THR A 10 1.93 -10.20 11.16
N PRO A 11 1.54 -10.17 12.46
CA PRO A 11 2.00 -11.18 13.41
C PRO A 11 1.70 -12.63 12.98
N LEU A 12 0.65 -12.83 12.19
CA LEU A 12 0.22 -14.14 11.67
C LEU A 12 0.88 -14.51 10.33
N GLY A 13 1.91 -13.76 9.91
CA GLY A 13 2.65 -13.98 8.67
C GLY A 13 2.37 -12.92 7.59
N LYS A 14 3.03 -13.12 6.45
CA LYS A 14 3.01 -12.18 5.32
C LYS A 14 1.76 -12.37 4.47
N LYS A 15 1.13 -11.27 4.06
CA LYS A 15 -0.04 -11.26 3.17
C LYS A 15 0.33 -10.55 1.87
N LYS A 16 0.20 -11.26 0.75
CA LYS A 16 0.40 -10.69 -0.59
C LYS A 16 -0.79 -9.80 -0.96
N GLY A 17 -0.50 -8.72 -1.66
CA GLY A 17 -1.50 -7.80 -2.15
C GLY A 17 -0.97 -6.94 -3.29
N GLU A 18 -1.80 -6.00 -3.71
CA GLU A 18 -1.49 -5.05 -4.77
C GLU A 18 -1.84 -3.64 -4.32
N LEU A 19 -0.95 -2.68 -4.57
CA LEU A 19 -1.23 -1.27 -4.38
C LEU A 19 -1.17 -0.55 -5.72
N LYS A 20 -2.30 0.03 -6.13
CA LYS A 20 -2.36 0.93 -7.28
C LYS A 20 -2.30 2.36 -6.77
N ALA A 21 -1.34 3.13 -7.26
CA ALA A 21 -1.19 4.53 -6.91
C ALA A 21 -1.15 5.41 -8.16
N LYS A 22 -1.95 6.47 -8.14
CA LYS A 22 -1.90 7.60 -9.05
C LYS A 22 -1.40 8.80 -8.25
N ILE A 23 -0.22 9.31 -8.61
CA ILE A 23 0.39 10.47 -7.97
C ILE A 23 0.29 11.65 -8.95
N GLU A 24 -0.47 12.67 -8.58
CA GLU A 24 -0.66 13.90 -9.37
C GLU A 24 -0.59 15.12 -8.44
N ASN A 25 0.25 16.09 -8.77
CA ASN A 25 0.43 17.32 -7.96
C ASN A 25 0.68 17.06 -6.47
N GLY A 26 1.45 16.02 -6.14
CA GLY A 26 1.76 15.63 -4.76
C GLY A 26 0.59 14.97 -4.01
N LYS A 27 -0.54 14.72 -4.65
CA LYS A 27 -1.64 13.90 -4.11
C LYS A 27 -1.52 12.48 -4.63
N LEU A 28 -1.66 11.51 -3.73
CA LEU A 28 -1.73 10.10 -4.04
C LEU A 28 -3.17 9.63 -3.89
N ASN A 29 -3.72 9.03 -4.94
CA ASN A 29 -5.02 8.36 -4.89
C ASN A 29 -4.90 6.99 -5.55
N GLY A 30 -5.68 6.02 -5.10
CA GLY A 30 -5.69 4.72 -5.73
C GLY A 30 -6.42 3.66 -4.93
N THR A 31 -5.95 2.42 -5.01
CA THR A 31 -6.60 1.28 -4.38
C THR A 31 -5.59 0.34 -3.75
N LEU A 32 -5.95 -0.23 -2.61
CA LEU A 32 -5.20 -1.26 -1.90
C LEU A 32 -6.01 -2.57 -1.96
N SER A 33 -5.47 -3.57 -2.64
CA SER A 33 -6.02 -4.90 -2.72
C SER A 33 -5.29 -5.84 -1.75
N LEU A 34 -5.96 -6.24 -0.67
CA LEU A 34 -5.44 -7.11 0.37
C LEU A 34 -6.55 -8.03 0.89
N LEU A 35 -6.18 -9.27 1.25
CA LEU A 35 -7.10 -10.23 1.88
C LEU A 35 -8.40 -10.49 1.08
N GLY A 36 -8.35 -10.36 -0.25
CA GLY A 36 -9.52 -10.54 -1.12
C GLY A 36 -10.42 -9.31 -1.26
N HIS A 37 -10.10 -8.20 -0.59
CA HIS A 37 -10.82 -6.94 -0.67
C HIS A 37 -10.00 -5.89 -1.40
N THR A 38 -10.66 -4.92 -2.04
CA THR A 38 -10.02 -3.78 -2.70
C THR A 38 -10.66 -2.50 -2.22
N GLU A 39 -9.90 -1.75 -1.44
CA GLU A 39 -10.36 -0.53 -0.80
C GLU A 39 -9.67 0.70 -1.40
N PRO A 40 -10.36 1.85 -1.50
CA PRO A 40 -9.73 3.09 -1.93
C PRO A 40 -8.69 3.56 -0.90
N ILE A 41 -7.62 4.15 -1.41
CA ILE A 41 -6.60 4.83 -0.61
C ILE A 41 -6.37 6.24 -1.14
N GLU A 42 -6.04 7.14 -0.21
CA GLU A 42 -5.78 8.54 -0.50
C GLU A 42 -4.68 9.06 0.42
N GLY A 43 -3.95 10.06 -0.05
CA GLY A 43 -2.78 10.55 0.65
C GLY A 43 -1.99 11.60 -0.14
N SER A 44 -0.76 11.80 0.26
CA SER A 44 0.16 12.78 -0.33
C SER A 44 1.56 12.22 -0.44
N VAL A 45 2.31 12.72 -1.43
CA VAL A 45 3.73 12.40 -1.65
C VAL A 45 4.49 13.70 -1.84
N ASP A 46 5.59 13.85 -1.12
CA ASP A 46 6.51 14.97 -1.28
C ASP A 46 7.53 14.74 -2.42
N LYS A 47 8.34 15.76 -2.72
CA LYS A 47 9.36 15.68 -3.79
C LYS A 47 10.52 14.71 -3.48
N LYS A 48 10.69 14.32 -2.21
CA LYS A 48 11.72 13.38 -1.77
C LYS A 48 11.21 11.93 -1.78
N GLY A 49 9.94 11.72 -2.10
CA GLY A 49 9.30 10.40 -2.11
C GLY A 49 8.74 10.00 -0.74
N ASN A 50 8.74 10.88 0.27
CA ASN A 50 8.02 10.58 1.51
C ASN A 50 6.53 10.69 1.25
N CYS A 51 5.76 9.72 1.74
CA CYS A 51 4.32 9.70 1.56
C CYS A 51 3.59 9.41 2.86
N THR A 52 2.40 9.99 2.95
CA THR A 52 1.40 9.67 3.98
C THR A 52 0.15 9.19 3.27
N LEU A 53 -0.39 8.07 3.74
CA LEU A 53 -1.56 7.39 3.18
C LEU A 53 -2.59 7.17 4.28
N LYS A 54 -3.85 7.13 3.87
CA LYS A 54 -4.93 6.61 4.69
C LYS A 54 -5.83 5.73 3.83
N GLY A 55 -6.49 4.80 4.49
CA GLY A 55 -7.40 3.88 3.84
C GLY A 55 -7.95 2.87 4.81
N LYS A 56 -8.49 1.78 4.27
CA LYS A 56 -9.11 0.72 5.04
C LYS A 56 -8.54 -0.63 4.64
N ILE A 57 -8.33 -1.50 5.63
CA ILE A 57 -8.05 -2.92 5.43
C ILE A 57 -9.27 -3.69 5.90
N VAL A 58 -9.91 -4.40 4.97
CA VAL A 58 -11.05 -5.27 5.28
C VAL A 58 -10.55 -6.70 5.38
N SER A 59 -10.87 -7.36 6.48
CA SER A 59 -10.64 -8.78 6.72
C SER A 59 -11.95 -9.47 7.06
N LEU A 60 -11.95 -10.81 7.08
CA LEU A 60 -13.11 -11.61 7.50
C LEU A 60 -13.63 -11.24 8.90
N MET A 61 -12.75 -10.80 9.81
CA MET A 61 -13.11 -10.55 11.22
C MET A 61 -13.49 -9.08 11.48
N LYS A 62 -12.85 -8.14 10.79
CA LYS A 62 -13.02 -6.71 11.00
C LYS A 62 -12.49 -5.86 9.85
N SER A 63 -12.96 -4.63 9.81
CA SER A 63 -12.40 -3.55 9.00
C SER A 63 -11.57 -2.63 9.88
N ILE A 64 -10.37 -2.29 9.44
CA ILE A 64 -9.43 -1.42 10.17
C ILE A 64 -9.15 -0.22 9.28
N ASP A 65 -9.57 0.97 9.71
CA ASP A 65 -9.07 2.21 9.15
C ASP A 65 -7.61 2.41 9.59
N PHE A 66 -6.75 2.79 8.66
CA PHE A 66 -5.33 2.97 8.92
C PHE A 66 -4.84 4.30 8.37
N THR A 67 -3.79 4.79 9.02
CA THR A 67 -2.88 5.79 8.47
C THR A 67 -1.53 5.14 8.26
N ALA A 68 -0.78 5.58 7.26
CA ALA A 68 0.53 5.02 6.95
C ALA A 68 1.49 6.15 6.60
N ASP A 69 2.71 6.06 7.11
CA ASP A 69 3.81 6.94 6.74
C ASP A 69 4.94 6.10 6.14
N GLY A 70 5.61 6.62 5.12
CA GLY A 70 6.75 5.91 4.55
C GLY A 70 7.28 6.55 3.29
N THR A 71 7.82 5.73 2.39
CA THR A 71 8.45 6.17 1.15
C THR A 71 7.89 5.44 -0.07
N ILE A 72 7.75 6.17 -1.17
CA ILE A 72 7.33 5.66 -2.46
C ILE A 72 8.24 6.25 -3.55
N ASP A 73 8.86 5.39 -4.32
CA ASP A 73 9.80 5.76 -5.38
C ASP A 73 9.54 4.92 -6.66
N TYR A 74 10.52 4.86 -7.56
CA TYR A 74 10.42 4.11 -8.82
C TYR A 74 10.86 2.65 -8.69
N GLU A 75 11.45 2.27 -7.56
CA GLU A 75 11.90 0.92 -7.25
C GLU A 75 10.87 0.19 -6.38
N GLY A 76 10.25 0.89 -5.44
CA GLY A 76 9.28 0.28 -4.54
C GLY A 76 8.54 1.22 -3.62
N ILE A 77 7.89 0.62 -2.64
CA ILE A 77 7.10 1.27 -1.63
C ILE A 77 7.38 0.64 -0.27
N ARG A 78 7.52 1.45 0.77
CA ARG A 78 7.61 1.02 2.16
C ARG A 78 6.71 1.91 3.00
N LEU A 79 5.82 1.31 3.78
CA LEU A 79 4.84 2.04 4.59
C LEU A 79 4.77 1.40 5.97
N ALA A 80 4.86 2.22 7.01
CA ALA A 80 4.53 1.85 8.36
C ALA A 80 3.07 2.25 8.63
N LEU A 81 2.20 1.25 8.78
CA LEU A 81 0.78 1.42 9.04
C LEU A 81 0.54 1.53 10.54
N LYS A 82 -0.29 2.50 10.91
CA LYS A 82 -0.86 2.68 12.23
C LYS A 82 -2.38 2.55 12.11
N GLY A 83 -2.94 1.54 12.74
CA GLY A 83 -4.39 1.39 12.89
C GLY A 83 -4.74 0.95 14.31
N ASP A 84 -6.04 0.85 14.61
CA ASP A 84 -6.55 0.43 15.92
C ASP A 84 -5.99 -0.90 16.43
N ALA A 85 -5.58 -1.78 15.51
CA ALA A 85 -5.10 -3.12 15.82
C ALA A 85 -3.58 -3.21 16.05
N GLY A 86 -2.83 -2.11 15.88
CA GLY A 86 -1.38 -2.05 16.08
C GLY A 86 -0.60 -1.50 14.88
N TYR A 87 0.71 -1.76 14.91
CA TYR A 87 1.67 -1.36 13.88
C TYR A 87 1.88 -2.50 12.88
N TYR A 88 1.70 -2.21 11.60
CA TYR A 88 1.99 -3.14 10.52
C TYR A 88 2.94 -2.50 9.52
N GLU A 89 3.59 -3.32 8.72
CA GLU A 89 4.48 -2.84 7.67
C GLU A 89 4.02 -3.36 6.31
N ILE A 90 3.98 -2.47 5.32
CA ILE A 90 3.83 -2.83 3.92
C ILE A 90 5.16 -2.56 3.23
N MET A 91 5.68 -3.58 2.53
CA MET A 91 6.76 -3.40 1.56
C MET A 91 6.32 -3.90 0.21
N GLY A 92 6.68 -3.21 -0.86
CA GLY A 92 6.42 -3.69 -2.20
C GLY A 92 7.41 -3.16 -3.22
N GLN A 93 7.38 -3.78 -4.39
CA GLN A 93 8.20 -3.38 -5.53
C GLN A 93 7.30 -2.93 -6.66
N LEU A 94 7.77 -1.96 -7.46
CA LEU A 94 7.06 -1.54 -8.65
C LEU A 94 6.95 -2.74 -9.59
N ARG A 95 5.74 -3.09 -9.99
CA ARG A 95 5.51 -4.18 -10.94
C ARG A 95 6.15 -3.81 -12.27
N LYS A 96 7.25 -4.49 -12.62
CA LYS A 96 7.87 -4.36 -13.93
C LYS A 96 6.89 -4.89 -14.97
N GLN A 97 6.54 -4.05 -15.93
CA GLN A 97 5.69 -4.43 -17.05
C GLN A 97 6.52 -5.34 -17.97
N GLY A 98 6.64 -6.62 -17.63
CA GLY A 98 7.57 -7.49 -18.37
C GLY A 98 7.80 -8.92 -17.86
N GLU A 99 6.98 -9.49 -16.98
CA GLU A 99 6.98 -10.93 -16.70
C GLU A 99 5.53 -11.43 -16.64
N ARG A 100 4.88 -11.49 -17.82
CA ARG A 100 3.91 -12.57 -18.03
C ARG A 100 4.76 -13.82 -18.24
N ASP A 101 4.56 -14.77 -17.33
CA ASP A 101 4.96 -16.17 -17.43
C ASP A 101 5.01 -16.64 -18.88
N LYS A 102 6.15 -17.21 -19.25
CA LYS A 102 6.40 -17.87 -20.53
C LYS A 102 5.88 -19.31 -20.47
#